data_AF-A0A527HL04-F1
#
_entry.id   AF-A0A527HL04-F1
#
_cell.length_a   1.000
_cell.length_b   1.000
_cell.length_c   1.000
_cell.angle_alpha   90.00
_cell.angle_beta   90.00
_cell.angle_gamma   90.00
#
_symmetry.space_group_name_H-M   'P 1'
#
loop_
_entity.id
_entity.type
_entity.pdbx_description
1 polymer ?
#
loop_
_entity_poly.entity_id
_entity_poly.type
_entity_poly.pdbx_seq_one_letter_code
_entity_poly.pdbx_strand_id
1 'polypeptide(L)'
;MSVTAPKAARRTTSVRLAVEDCMADGICAEGVLVRLALHLPPTIGAAELAEVVLKVQPADAGDAARLRKVAGLLRCKPDVFAMLRATGGAVRHERDEDETNVAVVMRLASSFDAAAAISGAASVQLASLGDEARLTVMTNEIVAWLEARGFTGRERSILDIGCGIGRFERALFKSFKWMVGIDISPRMISIASEQCAALGNVELRQTSGLDLS
;
A
#
# COMPACT_ATOMS: atom_id res chain seq x y z
N MET A 1 4.09 -16.79 44.86
CA MET A 1 3.53 -15.44 44.66
C MET A 1 3.79 -15.05 43.20
N SER A 2 2.75 -15.09 42.36
CA SER A 2 2.85 -14.73 40.94
C SER A 2 2.65 -13.22 40.82
N VAL A 3 3.69 -12.49 40.41
CA VAL A 3 3.63 -11.05 40.15
C VAL A 3 2.96 -10.86 38.80
N THR A 4 1.66 -10.55 38.80
CA THR A 4 0.95 -10.08 37.61
C THR A 4 1.50 -8.71 37.23
N ALA A 5 2.33 -8.66 36.18
CA ALA A 5 2.78 -7.39 35.61
C ALA A 5 1.57 -6.48 35.28
N PRO A 6 1.64 -5.16 35.54
CA PRO A 6 0.53 -4.24 35.28
C PRO A 6 0.09 -4.28 33.81
N LYS A 7 -1.20 -4.09 33.53
CA LYS A 7 -1.79 -4.13 32.17
C LYS A 7 -1.03 -3.25 31.16
N ALA A 8 -0.51 -2.10 31.60
CA ALA A 8 0.32 -1.20 30.81
C ALA A 8 1.70 -1.79 30.42
N ALA A 9 2.36 -2.51 31.33
CA ALA A 9 3.63 -3.17 31.06
C ALA A 9 3.45 -4.30 30.03
N ARG A 10 2.37 -5.11 30.17
CA ARG A 10 2.03 -6.15 29.19
C ARG A 10 1.76 -5.59 27.80
N ARG A 11 0.99 -4.48 27.72
CA ARG A 11 0.71 -3.79 26.45
C ARG A 11 1.99 -3.30 25.77
N THR A 12 2.89 -2.69 26.54
CA THR A 12 4.17 -2.18 26.02
C THR A 12 5.03 -3.31 25.45
N THR A 13 5.11 -4.45 26.14
CA THR A 13 5.82 -5.63 25.66
C THR A 13 5.24 -6.17 24.36
N SER A 14 3.90 -6.28 24.26
CA SER A 14 3.24 -6.74 23.02
C SER A 14 3.48 -5.82 21.84
N VAL A 15 3.41 -4.49 22.05
CA VAL A 15 3.71 -3.52 20.99
C VAL A 15 5.17 -3.63 20.55
N ARG A 16 6.11 -3.78 21.50
CA ARG A 16 7.53 -3.92 21.18
C ARG A 16 7.79 -5.14 20.29
N LEU A 17 7.23 -6.30 20.63
CA LEU A 17 7.33 -7.52 19.81
C LEU A 17 6.77 -7.28 18.41
N ALA A 18 5.62 -6.63 18.29
CA ALA A 18 5.07 -6.29 16.98
C ALA A 18 5.96 -5.31 16.18
N VAL A 19 6.70 -4.40 16.83
CA VAL A 19 7.70 -3.57 16.14
C VAL A 19 8.85 -4.43 15.61
N GLU A 20 9.36 -5.35 16.43
CA GLU A 20 10.42 -6.28 16.04
C GLU A 20 9.98 -7.14 14.84
N ASP A 21 8.75 -7.67 14.87
CA ASP A 21 8.17 -8.42 13.75
C ASP A 21 8.02 -7.56 12.48
N CYS A 22 7.60 -6.29 12.62
CA CYS A 22 7.47 -5.38 11.49
C CYS A 22 8.82 -5.03 10.84
N MET A 23 9.92 -5.11 11.59
CA MET A 23 11.28 -4.85 11.12
C MET A 23 11.92 -6.00 10.33
N ALA A 24 11.27 -7.18 10.29
CA ALA A 24 11.77 -8.35 9.57
C ALA A 24 12.01 -8.11 8.06
N ASP A 25 12.82 -8.96 7.45
CA ASP A 25 13.11 -9.00 6.00
C ASP A 25 13.90 -7.80 5.45
N GLY A 26 14.44 -6.94 6.32
CA GLY A 26 15.31 -5.84 5.91
C GLY A 26 14.62 -4.75 5.07
N ILE A 27 13.30 -4.66 5.14
CA ILE A 27 12.50 -3.68 4.38
C ILE A 27 12.84 -2.22 4.75
N CYS A 28 12.47 -1.29 3.88
CA CYS A 28 12.68 0.15 4.12
C CYS A 28 11.81 0.67 5.29
N ALA A 29 12.20 1.82 5.87
CA ALA A 29 11.48 2.42 7.00
C ALA A 29 10.00 2.73 6.67
N GLU A 30 9.70 3.14 5.45
CA GLU A 30 8.34 3.34 4.95
C GLU A 30 7.53 2.04 5.01
N GLY A 31 8.12 0.92 4.58
CA GLY A 31 7.49 -0.39 4.67
C GLY A 31 7.24 -0.83 6.12
N VAL A 32 8.20 -0.55 7.03
CA VAL A 32 8.02 -0.82 8.47
C VAL A 32 6.85 0.01 9.02
N LEU A 33 6.79 1.31 8.68
CA LEU A 33 5.69 2.18 9.09
C LEU A 33 4.33 1.67 8.60
N VAL A 34 4.26 1.17 7.37
CA VAL A 34 3.06 0.55 6.80
C VAL A 34 2.68 -0.72 7.56
N ARG A 35 3.64 -1.63 7.82
CA ARG A 35 3.38 -2.84 8.61
C ARG A 35 2.86 -2.49 10.01
N LEU A 36 3.44 -1.48 10.66
CA LEU A 36 2.96 -0.97 11.94
C LEU A 36 1.54 -0.40 11.85
N ALA A 37 1.19 0.28 10.76
CA ALA A 37 -0.16 0.80 10.55
C ALA A 37 -1.19 -0.32 10.42
N LEU A 38 -0.83 -1.43 9.74
CA LEU A 38 -1.74 -2.55 9.49
C LEU A 38 -1.88 -3.51 10.69
N HIS A 39 -0.79 -3.81 11.39
CA HIS A 39 -0.78 -4.88 12.40
C HIS A 39 -0.98 -4.39 13.84
N LEU A 40 -0.73 -3.11 14.13
CA LEU A 40 -0.95 -2.58 15.48
C LEU A 40 -2.39 -2.09 15.64
N PRO A 41 -3.03 -2.39 16.79
CA PRO A 41 -4.37 -1.91 17.06
C PRO A 41 -4.42 -0.38 17.05
N PRO A 42 -5.55 0.23 16.63
CA PRO A 42 -5.69 1.68 16.51
C PRO A 42 -5.56 2.43 17.85
N THR A 43 -5.56 1.69 18.97
CA THR A 43 -5.48 2.24 20.33
C THR A 43 -4.12 2.85 20.68
N ILE A 44 -3.04 2.54 19.95
CA ILE A 44 -1.73 3.19 20.15
C ILE A 44 -1.57 4.37 19.19
N GLY A 45 -1.35 5.56 19.75
CA GLY A 45 -1.12 6.78 18.95
C GLY A 45 0.29 6.85 18.37
N ALA A 46 0.49 7.70 17.35
CA ALA A 46 1.77 7.84 16.66
C ALA A 46 2.93 8.25 17.60
N ALA A 47 2.68 9.19 18.52
CA ALA A 47 3.67 9.65 19.50
C ALA A 47 4.08 8.53 20.48
N GLU A 48 3.09 7.81 21.05
CA GLU A 48 3.36 6.66 21.93
C GLU A 48 4.16 5.58 21.19
N LEU A 49 3.78 5.27 19.93
CA LEU A 49 4.49 4.30 19.11
C LEU A 49 5.93 4.73 18.81
N ALA A 50 6.18 6.02 18.54
CA ALA A 50 7.53 6.52 18.30
C ALA A 50 8.46 6.30 19.51
N GLU A 51 7.94 6.47 20.73
CA GLU A 51 8.70 6.18 21.95
C GLU A 51 9.00 4.69 22.12
N VAL A 52 8.08 3.81 21.72
CA VAL A 52 8.32 2.36 21.74
C VAL A 52 9.36 1.96 20.69
N VAL A 53 9.26 2.48 19.47
CA VAL A 53 10.20 2.21 18.36
C VAL A 53 11.63 2.56 18.76
N LEU A 54 11.86 3.68 19.45
CA LEU A 54 13.21 4.08 19.90
C LEU A 54 13.77 3.25 21.04
N LYS A 55 12.94 2.45 21.73
CA LYS A 55 13.37 1.55 22.81
C LYS A 55 13.64 0.13 22.31
N VAL A 56 13.33 -0.17 21.04
CA VAL A 56 13.69 -1.46 20.42
C VAL A 56 15.21 -1.51 20.26
N GLN A 57 15.81 -2.62 20.69
CA GLN A 57 17.24 -2.84 20.53
C GLN A 57 17.53 -3.20 19.06
N PRO A 58 18.30 -2.41 18.31
CA PRO A 58 18.65 -2.74 16.93
C PRO A 58 19.63 -3.91 16.89
N ALA A 59 19.52 -4.76 15.86
CA ALA A 59 20.49 -5.83 15.62
C ALA A 59 21.81 -5.29 15.03
N ASP A 60 21.73 -4.26 14.20
CA ASP A 60 22.88 -3.61 13.56
C ASP A 60 22.68 -2.09 13.36
N ALA A 61 23.68 -1.43 12.76
CA ALA A 61 23.64 0.01 12.48
C ALA A 61 22.56 0.40 11.45
N GLY A 62 22.22 -0.49 10.52
CA GLY A 62 21.16 -0.31 9.53
C GLY A 62 19.78 -0.32 10.20
N ASP A 63 19.53 -1.25 11.10
CA ASP A 63 18.35 -1.28 11.96
C ASP A 63 18.23 -0.03 12.81
N ALA A 64 19.32 0.41 13.43
CA ALA A 64 19.33 1.63 14.23
C ALA A 64 18.95 2.87 13.40
N ALA A 65 19.39 2.94 12.13
CA ALA A 65 18.99 4.02 11.21
C ALA A 65 17.51 3.91 10.80
N ARG A 66 17.03 2.71 10.48
CA ARG A 66 15.63 2.45 10.14
C ARG A 66 14.67 2.82 11.28
N LEU A 67 14.93 2.33 12.50
CA LEU A 67 14.10 2.63 13.69
C LEU A 67 14.03 4.14 13.95
N ARG A 68 15.16 4.86 13.85
CA ARG A 68 15.19 6.32 13.98
C ARG A 68 14.34 7.01 12.90
N LYS A 69 14.41 6.53 11.65
CA LYS A 69 13.59 7.07 10.55
C LYS A 69 12.10 6.82 10.78
N VAL A 70 11.71 5.61 11.21
CA VAL A 70 10.31 5.28 11.56
C VAL A 70 9.80 6.18 12.68
N ALA A 71 10.56 6.31 13.78
CA ALA A 71 10.19 7.19 14.89
C ALA A 71 10.08 8.66 14.47
N GLY A 72 10.98 9.12 13.57
CA GLY A 72 10.90 10.45 12.97
C GLY A 72 9.62 10.66 12.16
N LEU A 73 9.24 9.70 11.31
CA LEU A 73 7.99 9.76 10.54
C LEU A 73 6.77 9.80 11.47
N LEU A 74 6.73 8.98 12.52
CA LEU A 74 5.64 8.95 13.49
C LEU A 74 5.48 10.28 14.25
N ARG A 75 6.59 10.93 14.62
CA ARG A 75 6.58 12.21 15.33
C ARG A 75 6.24 13.39 14.42
N CYS A 76 6.82 13.44 13.22
CA CYS A 76 6.69 14.59 12.33
C CYS A 76 5.46 14.51 11.42
N LYS A 77 4.90 13.31 11.19
CA LYS A 77 3.78 13.08 10.27
C LYS A 77 2.72 12.15 10.87
N PRO A 78 2.14 12.48 12.04
CA PRO A 78 1.11 11.65 12.68
C PRO A 78 -0.13 11.46 11.79
N ASP A 79 -0.52 12.48 11.02
CA ASP A 79 -1.68 12.40 10.11
C ASP A 79 -1.44 11.43 8.96
N VAL A 80 -0.19 11.32 8.47
CA VAL A 80 0.18 10.31 7.48
C VAL A 80 0.00 8.92 8.08
N PHE A 81 0.43 8.69 9.31
CA PHE A 81 0.23 7.40 9.97
C PHE A 81 -1.27 7.07 10.17
N ALA A 82 -2.08 8.07 10.54
CA ALA A 82 -3.53 7.91 10.63
C ALA A 82 -4.17 7.59 9.26
N MET A 83 -3.74 8.26 8.20
CA MET A 83 -4.17 7.98 6.82
C MET A 83 -3.80 6.55 6.41
N LEU A 84 -2.57 6.10 6.67
CA LEU A 84 -2.15 4.73 6.36
C LEU A 84 -3.04 3.69 7.06
N ARG A 85 -3.39 3.93 8.32
CA ARG A 85 -4.32 3.07 9.06
C ARG A 85 -5.71 3.06 8.44
N ALA A 86 -6.22 4.24 8.06
CA ALA A 86 -7.54 4.36 7.46
C ALA A 86 -7.58 3.70 6.08
N THR A 87 -6.61 3.98 5.20
CA THR A 87 -6.54 3.39 3.86
C THR A 87 -6.31 1.88 3.91
N GLY A 88 -5.35 1.42 4.72
CA GLY A 88 -5.07 -0.01 4.87
C GLY A 88 -6.23 -0.77 5.53
N GLY A 89 -6.85 -0.19 6.55
CA GLY A 89 -8.01 -0.75 7.23
C GLY A 89 -9.30 -0.75 6.41
N ALA A 90 -9.38 0.06 5.36
CA ALA A 90 -10.51 0.03 4.42
C ALA A 90 -10.52 -1.24 3.56
N VAL A 91 -9.38 -1.92 3.40
CA VAL A 91 -9.27 -3.13 2.60
C VAL A 91 -9.20 -4.38 3.47
N ARG A 92 -10.31 -5.11 3.51
CA ARG A 92 -10.34 -6.43 4.14
C ARG A 92 -9.78 -7.46 3.16
N HIS A 93 -8.67 -8.10 3.49
CA HIS A 93 -8.09 -9.16 2.66
C HIS A 93 -8.60 -10.56 3.04
N GLU A 94 -9.08 -10.73 4.26
CA GLU A 94 -9.61 -12.01 4.76
C GLU A 94 -10.97 -12.32 4.12
N ARG A 95 -11.12 -13.58 3.72
CA ARG A 95 -12.35 -14.15 3.17
C ARG A 95 -13.07 -14.91 4.27
N ASP A 96 -14.39 -14.73 4.37
CA ASP A 96 -15.21 -15.53 5.28
C ASP A 96 -15.38 -16.95 4.70
N GLU A 97 -15.46 -17.98 5.54
CA GLU A 97 -15.51 -19.39 5.10
C GLU A 97 -16.62 -19.66 4.06
N ASP A 98 -17.77 -19.00 4.22
CA ASP A 98 -18.95 -19.16 3.36
C ASP A 98 -19.10 -18.06 2.28
N GLU A 99 -18.11 -17.17 2.12
CA GLU A 99 -18.20 -16.06 1.17
C GLU A 99 -18.07 -16.57 -0.27
N THR A 100 -19.09 -16.34 -1.12
CA THR A 100 -19.03 -16.71 -2.54
C THR A 100 -17.99 -15.88 -3.30
N ASN A 101 -17.49 -16.37 -4.44
CA ASN A 101 -16.52 -15.61 -5.25
C ASN A 101 -17.08 -14.25 -5.70
N VAL A 102 -18.38 -14.19 -6.04
CA VAL A 102 -19.06 -12.93 -6.38
C VAL A 102 -19.05 -11.96 -5.21
N ALA A 103 -19.37 -12.44 -4.00
CA ALA A 103 -19.36 -11.61 -2.79
C ALA A 103 -17.95 -11.09 -2.47
N VAL A 104 -16.92 -11.93 -2.61
CA VAL A 104 -15.51 -11.53 -2.44
C VAL A 104 -15.17 -10.37 -3.37
N VAL A 105 -15.48 -10.49 -4.67
CA VAL A 105 -15.13 -9.45 -5.65
C VAL A 105 -15.89 -8.15 -5.36
N MET A 106 -17.19 -8.21 -5.07
CA MET A 106 -17.99 -7.02 -4.74
C MET A 106 -17.49 -6.31 -3.49
N ARG A 107 -17.09 -7.07 -2.48
CA ARG A 107 -16.49 -6.53 -1.26
C ARG A 107 -15.14 -5.88 -1.53
N LEU A 108 -14.25 -6.54 -2.28
CA LEU A 108 -12.94 -5.99 -2.62
C LEU A 108 -13.07 -4.71 -3.45
N ALA A 109 -13.96 -4.68 -4.45
CA ALA A 109 -14.26 -3.49 -5.23
C ALA A 109 -14.70 -2.32 -4.33
N SER A 110 -15.66 -2.56 -3.44
CA SER A 110 -16.14 -1.55 -2.48
C SER A 110 -15.05 -1.10 -1.51
N SER A 111 -14.16 -2.01 -1.12
CA SER A 111 -13.05 -1.73 -0.22
C SER A 111 -11.98 -0.84 -0.89
N PHE A 112 -11.65 -1.10 -2.16
CA PHE A 112 -10.74 -0.26 -2.93
C PHE A 112 -11.37 1.09 -3.27
N ASP A 113 -12.69 1.17 -3.50
CA ASP A 113 -13.39 2.45 -3.59
C ASP A 113 -13.20 3.28 -2.30
N ALA A 114 -13.37 2.65 -1.12
CA ALA A 114 -13.17 3.31 0.15
C ALA A 114 -11.71 3.74 0.37
N ALA A 115 -10.75 2.88 0.03
CA ALA A 115 -9.33 3.18 0.15
C ALA A 115 -8.91 4.35 -0.76
N ALA A 116 -9.34 4.36 -2.02
CA ALA A 116 -9.05 5.41 -2.98
C ALA A 116 -9.71 6.74 -2.61
N ALA A 117 -10.87 6.73 -1.94
CA ALA A 117 -11.49 7.94 -1.40
C ALA A 117 -10.68 8.58 -0.27
N ILE A 118 -9.88 7.80 0.46
CA ILE A 118 -8.99 8.28 1.53
C ILE A 118 -7.67 8.79 0.94
N SER A 119 -7.02 8.01 0.08
CA SER A 119 -5.79 8.40 -0.62
C SER A 119 -5.62 7.62 -1.90
N GLY A 120 -5.54 8.33 -3.04
CA GLY A 120 -5.23 7.72 -4.34
C GLY A 120 -3.87 7.02 -4.34
N ALA A 121 -2.81 7.71 -3.93
CA ALA A 121 -1.48 7.10 -3.93
C ALA A 121 -1.34 5.93 -2.94
N ALA A 122 -1.90 6.05 -1.74
CA ALA A 122 -1.75 5.02 -0.72
C ALA A 122 -2.66 3.81 -0.96
N SER A 123 -3.76 3.94 -1.72
CA SER A 123 -4.65 2.83 -2.06
C SER A 123 -4.02 1.83 -3.02
N VAL A 124 -3.10 2.27 -3.88
CA VAL A 124 -2.37 1.41 -4.83
C VAL A 124 -0.95 1.06 -4.40
N GLN A 125 -0.36 1.86 -3.50
CA GLN A 125 0.95 1.61 -2.93
C GLN A 125 1.05 2.29 -1.56
N LEU A 126 0.72 1.57 -0.49
CA LEU A 126 0.66 2.11 0.86
C LEU A 126 2.01 2.67 1.33
N ALA A 127 3.15 2.12 0.85
CA ALA A 127 4.49 2.62 1.16
C ALA A 127 4.83 3.97 0.48
N SER A 128 4.01 4.44 -0.46
CA SER A 128 4.08 5.82 -0.97
C SER A 128 3.77 6.84 0.13
N LEU A 129 3.15 6.41 1.24
CA LEU A 129 2.69 7.28 2.31
C LEU A 129 1.70 8.37 1.85
N GLY A 130 0.97 8.09 0.76
CA GLY A 130 0.04 9.05 0.15
C GLY A 130 0.74 10.17 -0.63
N ASP A 131 2.04 10.08 -0.84
CA ASP A 131 2.83 11.07 -1.57
C ASP A 131 2.93 10.69 -3.06
N GLU A 132 2.36 11.53 -3.93
CA GLU A 132 2.32 11.32 -5.38
C GLU A 132 3.71 11.33 -6.05
N ALA A 133 4.64 12.15 -5.54
CA ALA A 133 6.00 12.19 -6.08
C ALA A 133 6.75 10.90 -5.72
N ARG A 134 6.57 10.40 -4.50
CA ARG A 134 7.10 9.10 -4.08
C ARG A 134 6.47 7.95 -4.87
N LEU A 135 5.15 7.98 -5.08
CA LEU A 135 4.48 6.99 -5.93
C LEU A 135 5.09 6.98 -7.34
N THR A 136 5.31 8.16 -7.93
CA THR A 136 5.95 8.31 -9.24
C THR A 136 7.34 7.68 -9.28
N VAL A 137 8.17 7.91 -8.25
CA VAL A 137 9.50 7.28 -8.15
C VAL A 137 9.39 5.75 -8.12
N MET A 138 8.52 5.20 -7.28
CA MET A 138 8.30 3.75 -7.19
C MET A 138 7.77 3.15 -8.49
N THR A 139 6.87 3.87 -9.19
CA THR A 139 6.37 3.47 -10.52
C THR A 139 7.53 3.43 -11.52
N ASN A 140 8.38 4.46 -11.55
CA ASN A 140 9.50 4.55 -12.49
C ASN A 140 10.54 3.45 -12.28
N GLU A 141 10.75 2.98 -11.04
CA GLU A 141 11.63 1.83 -10.77
C GLU A 141 11.13 0.56 -11.47
N ILE A 142 9.82 0.30 -11.42
CA ILE A 142 9.19 -0.84 -12.09
C ILE A 142 9.21 -0.65 -13.61
N VAL A 143 8.93 0.55 -14.10
CA VAL A 143 9.02 0.88 -15.54
C VAL A 143 10.41 0.61 -16.08
N ALA A 144 11.45 1.14 -15.42
CA ALA A 144 12.83 0.92 -15.82
C ALA A 144 13.20 -0.57 -15.81
N TRP A 145 12.69 -1.33 -14.84
CA TRP A 145 12.89 -2.78 -14.81
C TRP A 145 12.20 -3.49 -15.99
N LEU A 146 10.95 -3.13 -16.32
CA LEU A 146 10.22 -3.70 -17.46
C LEU A 146 10.93 -3.43 -18.79
N GLU A 147 11.41 -2.19 -18.98
CA GLU A 147 12.18 -1.79 -20.16
C GLU A 147 13.50 -2.55 -20.27
N ALA A 148 14.25 -2.63 -19.17
CA ALA A 148 15.53 -3.35 -19.12
C ALA A 148 15.38 -4.86 -19.40
N ARG A 149 14.21 -5.45 -19.12
CA ARG A 149 13.89 -6.85 -19.42
C ARG A 149 13.28 -7.04 -20.82
N GLY A 150 13.10 -5.99 -21.60
CA GLY A 150 12.53 -6.06 -22.94
C GLY A 150 11.06 -6.46 -22.95
N PHE A 151 10.29 -6.12 -21.90
CA PHE A 151 8.84 -6.34 -21.86
C PHE A 151 8.06 -5.26 -22.64
N THR A 152 8.67 -4.10 -22.86
CA THR A 152 8.11 -2.99 -23.64
C THR A 152 8.42 -3.09 -25.13
N GLY A 153 7.66 -2.40 -25.98
CA GLY A 153 7.86 -2.33 -27.43
C GLY A 153 6.68 -1.67 -28.14
N ARG A 154 6.96 -0.80 -29.12
CA ARG A 154 5.92 -0.04 -29.85
C ARG A 154 5.05 -0.89 -30.78
N GLU A 155 5.42 -2.16 -30.94
CA GLU A 155 4.67 -3.20 -31.65
C GLU A 155 3.76 -4.02 -30.72
N ARG A 156 3.92 -3.88 -29.40
CA ARG A 156 3.27 -4.72 -28.39
C ARG A 156 2.04 -4.05 -27.81
N SER A 157 1.09 -4.87 -27.39
CA SER A 157 -0.03 -4.44 -26.55
C SER A 157 0.07 -5.08 -25.16
N ILE A 158 -0.47 -4.41 -24.16
CA ILE A 158 -0.44 -4.88 -22.76
C ILE A 158 -1.85 -4.80 -22.15
N LEU A 159 -2.15 -5.81 -21.33
CA LEU A 159 -3.28 -5.82 -20.40
C LEU A 159 -2.73 -5.68 -18.99
N ASP A 160 -3.13 -4.64 -18.27
CA ASP A 160 -2.84 -4.47 -16.85
C ASP A 160 -4.07 -4.88 -16.02
N ILE A 161 -3.93 -5.97 -15.25
CA ILE A 161 -5.01 -6.51 -14.41
C ILE A 161 -4.86 -5.93 -13.01
N GLY A 162 -5.86 -5.16 -12.57
CA GLY A 162 -5.76 -4.38 -11.35
C GLY A 162 -4.97 -3.10 -11.58
N CYS A 163 -5.25 -2.38 -12.67
CA CYS A 163 -4.57 -1.14 -13.04
C CYS A 163 -4.73 -0.02 -11.99
N GLY A 164 -5.67 -0.16 -11.05
CA GLY A 164 -5.91 0.79 -9.97
C GLY A 164 -6.20 2.18 -10.51
N ILE A 165 -5.43 3.17 -10.05
CA ILE A 165 -5.58 4.57 -10.47
C ILE A 165 -4.90 4.90 -11.81
N GLY A 166 -4.45 3.92 -12.59
CA GLY A 166 -3.88 4.16 -13.92
C GLY A 166 -2.40 4.56 -13.94
N ARG A 167 -1.65 4.25 -12.87
CA ARG A 167 -0.28 4.78 -12.68
C ARG A 167 0.70 4.25 -13.73
N PHE A 168 0.51 3.01 -14.19
CA PHE A 168 1.39 2.39 -15.17
C PHE A 168 1.00 2.78 -16.58
N GLU A 169 -0.29 2.90 -16.88
CA GLU A 169 -0.81 3.42 -18.15
C GLU A 169 -0.23 4.79 -18.44
N ARG A 170 -0.31 5.70 -17.47
CA ARG A 170 0.25 7.04 -17.59
C ARG A 170 1.77 7.05 -17.79
N ALA A 171 2.49 6.10 -17.22
CA ALA A 171 3.94 6.03 -17.31
C ALA A 171 4.44 5.33 -18.58
N LEU A 172 3.70 4.32 -19.07
CA LEU A 172 4.14 3.40 -20.13
C LEU A 172 3.44 3.62 -21.47
N PHE A 173 2.49 4.55 -21.61
CA PHE A 173 1.74 4.73 -22.86
C PHE A 173 2.62 4.93 -24.11
N LYS A 174 3.81 5.52 -23.97
CA LYS A 174 4.75 5.70 -25.09
C LYS A 174 5.52 4.44 -25.46
N SER A 175 5.54 3.46 -24.56
CA SER A 175 6.35 2.25 -24.64
C SER A 175 5.56 1.06 -25.24
N PHE A 176 4.27 1.23 -25.53
CA PHE A 176 3.40 0.22 -26.12
C PHE A 176 2.58 0.77 -27.31
N LYS A 177 2.14 -0.13 -28.19
CA LYS A 177 1.17 0.18 -29.26
C LYS A 177 -0.19 0.53 -28.67
N TRP A 178 -0.66 -0.30 -27.74
CA TRP A 178 -1.98 -0.19 -27.11
C TRP A 178 -1.93 -0.73 -25.68
N MET A 179 -2.63 -0.06 -24.76
CA MET A 179 -2.74 -0.49 -23.37
C MET A 179 -4.20 -0.64 -22.99
N VAL A 180 -4.54 -1.73 -22.31
CA VAL A 180 -5.84 -1.91 -21.66
C VAL A 180 -5.59 -2.07 -20.17
N GLY A 181 -6.11 -1.16 -19.36
CA GLY A 181 -6.14 -1.28 -17.90
C GLY A 181 -7.53 -1.74 -17.46
N ILE A 182 -7.58 -2.77 -16.62
CA ILE A 182 -8.84 -3.22 -16.01
C ILE A 182 -8.76 -3.23 -14.49
N ASP A 183 -9.89 -2.93 -13.84
CA ASP A 183 -10.04 -2.99 -12.40
C ASP A 183 -11.48 -3.35 -12.03
N ILE A 184 -11.68 -3.95 -10.86
CA ILE A 184 -13.01 -4.27 -10.32
C ILE A 184 -13.68 -3.05 -9.68
N SER A 185 -12.88 -2.07 -9.22
CA SER A 185 -13.34 -0.87 -8.55
C SER A 185 -13.77 0.21 -9.56
N PRO A 186 -15.03 0.67 -9.54
CA PRO A 186 -15.48 1.75 -10.40
C PRO A 186 -14.77 3.07 -10.08
N ARG A 187 -14.42 3.34 -8.81
CA ARG A 187 -13.68 4.56 -8.45
C ARG A 187 -12.26 4.53 -9.00
N MET A 188 -11.57 3.40 -8.91
CA MET A 188 -10.22 3.24 -9.47
C MET A 188 -10.23 3.55 -10.97
N ILE A 189 -11.18 2.97 -11.71
CA ILE A 189 -11.35 3.25 -13.15
C ILE A 189 -11.68 4.71 -13.43
N SER A 190 -12.53 5.35 -12.63
CA SER A 190 -12.83 6.79 -12.77
C SER A 190 -11.55 7.62 -12.66
N ILE A 191 -10.74 7.37 -11.62
CA ILE A 191 -9.48 8.09 -11.40
C ILE A 191 -8.49 7.81 -12.54
N ALA A 192 -8.33 6.54 -12.93
CA ALA A 192 -7.46 6.15 -14.04
C ALA A 192 -7.85 6.83 -15.35
N SER A 193 -9.16 6.90 -15.63
CA SER A 193 -9.70 7.54 -16.83
C SER A 193 -9.42 9.04 -16.84
N GLU A 194 -9.57 9.73 -15.70
CA GLU A 194 -9.23 11.14 -15.56
C GLU A 194 -7.72 11.38 -15.79
N GLN A 195 -6.86 10.54 -15.20
CA GLN A 195 -5.41 10.67 -15.35
C GLN A 195 -4.91 10.37 -16.76
N CYS A 196 -5.61 9.50 -17.50
CA CYS A 196 -5.23 9.04 -18.83
C CYS A 196 -6.06 9.68 -19.95
N ALA A 197 -6.93 10.66 -19.66
CA ALA A 197 -7.90 11.20 -20.62
C ALA A 197 -7.28 11.74 -21.93
N ALA A 198 -6.03 12.20 -21.89
CA ALA A 198 -5.30 12.72 -23.05
C ALA A 198 -4.52 11.65 -23.84
N LEU A 199 -4.53 10.38 -23.40
CA LEU A 199 -3.71 9.32 -23.96
C LEU A 199 -4.50 8.52 -25.00
N GLY A 200 -4.18 8.72 -26.28
CA GLY A 200 -4.94 8.14 -27.40
C GLY A 200 -4.77 6.63 -27.62
N ASN A 201 -3.91 5.96 -26.84
CA ASN A 201 -3.64 4.52 -26.96
C ASN A 201 -3.84 3.74 -25.65
N VAL A 202 -4.57 4.32 -24.70
CA VAL A 202 -4.91 3.71 -23.41
C VAL A 202 -6.42 3.57 -23.32
N GLU A 203 -6.88 2.38 -22.96
CA GLU A 203 -8.27 2.08 -22.69
C GLU A 203 -8.43 1.56 -21.25
N LEU A 204 -9.39 2.12 -20.51
CA LEU A 204 -9.66 1.75 -19.13
C LEU A 204 -11.07 1.16 -19.05
N ARG A 205 -11.22 -0.01 -18.43
CA ARG A 205 -12.52 -0.68 -18.31
C ARG A 205 -12.71 -1.28 -16.93
N GLN A 206 -13.91 -1.12 -16.39
CA GLN A 206 -14.32 -1.92 -15.24
C GLN A 206 -14.56 -3.37 -15.70
N THR A 207 -14.03 -4.34 -14.95
CA THR A 207 -14.30 -5.78 -15.12
C THR A 207 -15.16 -6.30 -13.98
N SER A 208 -15.88 -7.40 -14.20
CA SER A 208 -16.56 -8.12 -13.11
C SER A 208 -15.60 -8.89 -12.19
N GLY A 209 -14.32 -9.05 -12.57
CA GLY A 209 -13.35 -9.88 -11.87
C GLY A 209 -13.59 -11.40 -12.01
N LEU A 210 -14.60 -11.79 -12.79
CA LEU A 210 -15.02 -13.18 -13.00
C LEU A 210 -15.12 -13.56 -14.49
N ASP A 211 -14.80 -12.63 -15.39
CA ASP A 211 -15.03 -12.70 -16.83
C ASP A 211 -13.74 -12.84 -17.66
N LEU A 212 -12.60 -13.09 -17.00
CA LEU A 212 -11.31 -13.37 -17.64
C LEU A 212 -11.18 -14.88 -17.92
N SER A 213 -11.93 -15.37 -18.90
CA SER A 213 -11.93 -16.77 -19.37
C SER A 213 -11.72 -16.87 -20.87
#